data_AF-A0AAU1D079-F1
#
_entry.id   AF-A0AAU1D079-F1
#
_cell.length_a   1.000
_cell.length_b   1.000
_cell.length_c   1.000
_cell.angle_alpha   90.00
_cell.angle_beta   90.00
_cell.angle_gamma   90.00
#
_symmetry.space_group_name_H-M   'P 1'
#
loop_
_entity.id
_entity.type
_entity.pdbx_description
1 polymer ?
#
loop_
_entity_poly.entity_id
_entity_poly.type
_entity_poly.pdbx_seq_one_letter_code
_entity_poly.pdbx_strand_id
1 'polypeptide(L)' 'MDDREDFDRTVALLCGLALYTHTSGADDGFVAAIGPSLAASLPSGVLPPGYDPNSGPEYPGQGL' A
#
# COMPACT_ATOMS: atom_id res chain seq x y z
N MET A 1 -20.16 7.22 4.61
CA MET A 1 -18.73 7.36 4.87
C MET A 1 -18.23 8.50 4.00
N ASP A 2 -17.41 9.37 4.56
CA ASP A 2 -16.73 10.42 3.80
C ASP A 2 -15.54 9.75 3.09
N ASP A 3 -15.44 9.84 1.76
CA ASP A 3 -14.35 9.22 0.98
C ASP A 3 -12.96 9.61 1.51
N ARG A 4 -12.84 10.78 2.14
CA ARG A 4 -11.61 11.24 2.78
C ARG A 4 -11.29 10.49 4.06
N GLU A 5 -12.30 10.16 4.86
CA GLU A 5 -12.13 9.36 6.07
C GLU A 5 -11.71 7.92 5.73
N ASP A 6 -12.31 7.32 4.71
CA ASP A 6 -11.94 5.98 4.23
C ASP A 6 -10.53 5.97 3.60
N PHE A 7 -10.14 7.05 2.91
CA PHE A 7 -8.76 7.25 2.45
C PHE A 7 -7.77 7.28 3.62
N ASP A 8 -7.99 8.19 4.58
CA ASP A 8 -7.08 8.37 5.72
C ASP A 8 -6.95 7.08 6.53
N ARG A 9 -8.07 6.38 6.75
CA ARG A 9 -8.10 5.08 7.42
C ARG A 9 -7.29 4.01 6.67
N THR A 10 -7.47 3.92 5.36
CA THR A 10 -6.79 2.91 4.54
C THR A 10 -5.29 3.18 4.45
N VAL A 11 -4.89 4.45 4.30
CA VAL A 11 -3.47 4.85 4.33
C VAL A 11 -2.84 4.58 5.69
N ALA A 12 -3.53 4.87 6.80
CA ALA A 12 -3.02 4.56 8.13
C ALA A 12 -2.77 3.06 8.32
N LEU A 13 -3.66 2.20 7.81
CA LEU A 13 -3.48 0.74 7.85
C LEU A 13 -2.32 0.27 6.96
N LEU A 14 -2.16 0.84 5.76
CA LEU A 14 -1.03 0.57 4.87
C LEU A 14 0.31 0.99 5.50
N CYS A 15 0.36 2.15 6.14
CA CYS A 15 1.55 2.59 6.90
C CYS A 15 1.85 1.65 8.07
N GLY A 16 0.83 1.21 8.80
CA GLY A 16 0.98 0.23 9.87
C GLY A 16 1.55 -1.10 9.36
N LEU A 17 1.05 -1.59 8.22
CA LEU A 17 1.57 -2.80 7.57
C LEU A 17 3.03 -2.63 7.12
N ALA A 18 3.38 -1.47 6.56
CA ALA A 18 4.75 -1.16 6.15
C ALA A 18 5.72 -1.07 7.32
N LEU A 19 5.28 -0.65 8.51
CA LEU A 19 6.09 -0.70 9.71
C LEU A 19 6.21 -2.12 10.26
N TYR A 20 5.13 -2.91 10.16
CA TYR A 20 5.13 -4.31 10.57
C TYR A 20 6.18 -5.14 9.82
N THR A 21 6.39 -4.92 8.52
CA THR A 21 7.43 -5.63 7.74
C THR A 21 8.85 -5.41 8.27
N HIS A 22 9.09 -4.32 9.00
CA HIS A 22 10.38 -4.02 9.60
C HIS A 22 10.56 -4.61 11.01
N THR A 23 9.54 -5.29 11.55
CA THR A 23 9.62 -5.95 12.84
C THR A 23 10.28 -7.33 12.71
N SER A 24 11.06 -7.74 13.72
CA SER A 24 11.71 -9.05 13.72
C SER A 24 10.67 -10.16 13.77
N GLY A 25 10.69 -11.06 12.80
CA GLY A 25 9.72 -12.17 12.70
C GLY A 25 8.38 -11.77 12.10
N ALA A 26 8.33 -10.66 11.34
CA ALA A 26 7.17 -10.32 10.54
C ALA A 26 6.79 -11.48 9.61
N ASP A 27 5.48 -11.74 9.51
CA ASP A 27 4.94 -12.77 8.62
C ASP A 27 4.83 -12.20 7.20
N ASP A 28 5.79 -12.58 6.35
CA ASP A 28 5.83 -12.18 4.95
C ASP A 28 4.59 -12.66 4.17
N GLY A 29 4.01 -13.81 4.53
CA GLY A 29 2.80 -14.34 3.91
C GLY A 29 1.57 -13.49 4.24
N PHE A 30 1.46 -13.05 5.49
CA PHE A 30 0.44 -12.09 5.91
C PHE A 30 0.56 -10.77 5.15
N VAL A 31 1.77 -10.21 5.06
CA VAL A 31 2.01 -8.95 4.35
C VAL A 31 1.64 -9.08 2.87
N ALA A 32 2.06 -10.17 2.22
CA ALA A 32 1.77 -10.44 0.82
C ALA A 32 0.26 -10.60 0.55
N ALA A 33 -0.49 -11.16 1.50
CA ALA A 33 -1.93 -11.33 1.36
C ALA A 33 -2.72 -10.04 1.64
N ILE A 34 -2.33 -9.28 2.66
CA ILE A 34 -3.10 -8.14 3.16
C ILE A 34 -2.77 -6.84 2.42
N GLY A 35 -1.52 -6.65 2.01
CA GLY A 35 -1.07 -5.44 1.31
C GLY A 35 -1.92 -5.10 0.08
N PRO A 36 -2.10 -6.02 -0.89
CA PRO A 36 -2.94 -5.78 -2.07
C PRO A 36 -4.41 -5.52 -1.72
N SER A 37 -4.94 -6.22 -0.70
CA SER A 37 -6.34 -6.08 -0.29
C SER A 37 -6.63 -4.71 0.33
N LEU A 38 -5.68 -4.20 1.13
CA LEU A 38 -5.73 -2.84 1.67
C LEU A 38 -5.61 -1.80 0.55
N ALA A 39 -4.66 -1.97 -0.37
CA ALA A 39 -4.48 -1.06 -1.48
C ALA A 39 -5.73 -0.99 -2.38
N ALA A 40 -6.41 -2.12 -2.61
CA ALA A 40 -7.66 -2.18 -3.36
C ALA A 40 -8.84 -1.49 -2.65
N SER A 41 -8.74 -1.25 -1.34
CA SER A 41 -9.76 -0.56 -0.55
C SER A 41 -9.62 0.97 -0.60
N LEU A 42 -8.56 1.49 -1.24
CA LEU A 42 -8.42 2.93 -1.45
C LEU A 42 -9.59 3.45 -2.31
N PRO A 43 -10.14 4.63 -1.99
CA PRO A 43 -11.19 5.22 -2.79
C PRO A 43 -10.70 5.46 -4.22
N SER A 44 -11.64 5.36 -5.18
CA SER A 44 -11.33 5.54 -6.59
C SER A 44 -10.89 6.99 -6.87
N GLY A 45 -9.93 7.16 -7.80
CA GLY A 45 -9.41 8.48 -8.18
C GLY A 45 -8.27 9.04 -7.31
N VAL A 46 -7.82 8.29 -6.29
CA VAL A 46 -6.61 8.61 -5.51
C VAL A 46 -5.34 8.44 -6.34
N LEU A 47 -5.31 7.43 -7.20
CA LEU A 47 -4.16 7.12 -8.04
C LEU A 47 -4.25 7.88 -9.36
N PRO A 48 -3.11 8.39 -9.88
CA PRO A 48 -3.09 9.05 -11.18
C PRO A 48 -3.70 8.16 -12.27
N PRO A 49 -4.45 8.72 -13.24
CA PRO A 49 -4.93 7.94 -14.37
C PRO A 49 -3.74 7.31 -15.11
N GLY A 50 -3.78 5.99 -15.33
CA GLY A 50 -2.68 5.23 -15.92
C GLY A 50 -1.64 4.69 -14.92
N TYR A 51 -1.86 4.86 -13.61
CA TYR A 51 -1.04 4.20 -12.59
C TYR A 51 -1.30 2.70 -12.60
N ASP A 52 -0.28 1.90 -12.97
CA ASP A 52 -0.27 0.46 -12.74
C ASP A 52 0.27 0.18 -11.33
N PRO A 53 -0.52 -0.41 -10.42
CA PRO A 53 -0.10 -0.76 -9.06
C PRO A 53 1.13 -1.68 -9.00
N ASN A 54 1.40 -2.42 -10.08
CA ASN A 54 2.56 -3.31 -10.18
C ASN A 54 3.77 -2.65 -10.82
N SER A 55 3.59 -1.50 -11.46
CA SER A 55 4.65 -0.70 -12.07
C SER A 55 4.98 0.46 -11.14
N GLY A 56 5.35 0.14 -9.90
CA GLY A 56 5.76 1.12 -8.89
C GLY A 56 6.77 2.13 -9.45
N PRO A 57 6.88 3.33 -8.84
CA PRO A 57 7.73 4.38 -9.38
C PRO A 57 9.19 3.91 -9.46
N GLU A 58 9.90 4.42 -10.46
CA GLU A 58 11.33 4.20 -10.62
C GLU A 58 12.05 4.86 -9.44
N TYR A 59 12.47 4.05 -8.47
CA TYR A 59 13.26 4.48 -7.33
C TYR A 59 14.73 4.61 -7.74
N PRO A 60 15.42 5.70 -7.36
CA PRO A 60 16.85 5.84 -7.55
C PRO A 60 17.59 4.62 -6.98
N GLY A 61 18.34 3.90 -7.82
CA GLY A 61 19.09 2.70 -7.42
C GLY A 61 18.51 1.36 -7.88
N GLN A 62 17.40 1.35 -8.63
CA GLN A 62 16.85 0.12 -9.24
C GLN A 62 17.57 -0.35 -10.52
N GLY A 63 18.69 0.28 -10.88
CA GLY A 63 19.58 -0.19 -11.95
C GLY A 63 20.81 -0.88 -11.38
N LEU A 64 20.76 -2.21 -11.26
CA LEU A 64 21.92 -3.11 -11.23
C LEU A 64 21.65 -4.32 -12.13
#